data_AF-A0A2G9UAM3-F1
#
_entry.id   AF-A0A2G9UAM3-F1
#
_cell.length_a   1.000
_cell.length_b   1.000
_cell.length_c   1.000
_cell.angle_alpha   90.00
_cell.angle_beta   90.00
_cell.angle_gamma   90.00
#
_symmetry.space_group_name_H-M   'P 1'
#
loop_
_entity.id
_entity.type
_entity.pdbx_description
1 polymer ?
#
loop_
_entity_poly.entity_id
_entity_poly.type
_entity_poly.pdbx_seq_one_letter_code
_entity_poly.pdbx_strand_id
1 'polypeptide(L)'
;MIHNYSDNENGNVEVQAYAMHSATVQSGYNLRKDVHWKCYPIGILSLVCKNIVDIDNLTETAQALAMYVVTVICGLMIHSLLTLPLLYFIVTRKSPFAYMTGMLQALATAFGTASSGATLPVTFRALEENLKIDRRVTRFVLPLGATITMDGTALYEAVAVIFIAQLHNIKLTLLELLTIRSAQQPEHTTKQRHGSS
;
A
#
# COMPACT_ATOMS: atom_id res chain seq x y z
N MET A 1 -7.13 -14.26 31.81
CA MET A 1 -6.54 -13.21 32.65
C MET A 1 -7.11 -11.86 32.25
N ILE A 2 -8.38 -11.64 32.57
CA ILE A 2 -9.03 -10.32 32.49
C ILE A 2 -9.33 -10.02 33.96
N HIS A 3 -8.41 -9.35 34.64
CA HIS A 3 -8.61 -9.02 36.05
C HIS A 3 -7.95 -7.68 36.37
N ASN A 4 -8.77 -6.79 36.92
CA ASN A 4 -8.46 -5.54 37.60
C ASN A 4 -8.04 -4.34 36.72
N TYR A 5 -9.04 -3.62 36.22
CA TYR A 5 -8.96 -2.17 35.98
C TYR A 5 -10.18 -1.52 36.68
N SER A 6 -10.11 -1.44 38.01
CA SER A 6 -10.96 -0.52 38.77
C SER A 6 -10.02 0.36 39.59
N ASP A 7 -10.37 1.65 39.59
CA ASP A 7 -9.87 2.73 40.46
C ASP A 7 -8.80 3.64 39.87
N ASN A 8 -9.21 4.41 38.85
CA ASN A 8 -8.79 5.80 38.68
C ASN A 8 -9.92 6.53 37.93
N GLU A 9 -10.61 7.47 38.57
CA GLU A 9 -11.69 8.23 37.92
C GLU A 9 -11.21 8.93 36.64
N ASN A 10 -9.94 9.35 36.59
CA ASN A 10 -9.32 9.93 35.38
C ASN A 10 -8.97 8.87 34.32
N GLY A 11 -8.63 7.64 34.73
CA GLY A 11 -8.40 6.51 33.83
C GLY A 11 -9.68 6.02 33.15
N ASN A 12 -10.83 6.12 33.84
CA ASN A 12 -12.12 5.80 33.25
C ASN A 12 -12.52 6.78 32.14
N VAL A 13 -12.22 8.08 32.28
CA VAL A 13 -12.55 9.08 31.24
C VAL A 13 -11.69 8.88 29.99
N GLU A 14 -10.40 8.59 30.14
CA GLU A 14 -9.51 8.30 29.00
C GLU A 14 -9.88 7.00 28.29
N VAL A 15 -10.18 5.94 29.05
CA VAL A 15 -10.62 4.66 28.49
C VAL A 15 -11.99 4.79 27.81
N GLN A 16 -12.91 5.59 28.38
CA GLN A 16 -14.21 5.87 27.78
C GLN A 16 -14.10 6.74 26.53
N ALA A 17 -13.19 7.73 26.51
CA ALA A 17 -12.88 8.52 25.32
C ALA A 17 -12.27 7.66 24.21
N TYR A 18 -11.35 6.75 24.55
CA TYR A 18 -10.77 5.80 23.59
C TYR A 18 -11.81 4.79 23.06
N ALA A 19 -12.68 4.29 23.94
CA ALA A 19 -13.79 3.43 23.56
C ALA A 19 -14.77 4.14 22.62
N MET A 20 -15.08 5.41 22.89
CA MET A 20 -15.94 6.24 22.01
C MET A 20 -15.27 6.52 20.66
N HIS A 21 -13.97 6.82 20.65
CA HIS A 21 -13.21 7.06 19.42
C HIS A 21 -13.13 5.81 18.55
N SER A 22 -12.74 4.67 19.14
CA SER A 22 -12.69 3.38 18.42
C SER A 22 -14.08 2.92 17.94
N ALA A 23 -15.14 3.16 18.71
CA ALA A 23 -16.52 2.89 18.25
C ALA A 23 -16.93 3.78 17.06
N THR A 24 -16.53 5.05 17.04
CA THR A 24 -16.80 5.96 15.93
C THR A 24 -16.04 5.54 14.67
N VAL A 25 -14.76 5.17 14.81
CA VAL A 25 -13.95 4.63 13.71
C VAL A 25 -14.55 3.32 13.19
N GLN A 26 -14.99 2.43 14.07
CA GLN A 26 -15.61 1.15 13.69
C GLN A 26 -16.97 1.36 12.99
N SER A 27 -17.77 2.32 13.46
CA SER A 27 -19.02 2.72 12.81
C SER A 27 -18.77 3.25 11.40
N GLY A 28 -17.76 4.12 11.25
CA GLY A 28 -17.32 4.62 9.94
C GLY A 28 -16.83 3.50 9.00
N TYR A 29 -16.09 2.53 9.52
CA TYR A 29 -15.66 1.35 8.76
C TYR A 29 -16.87 0.52 8.30
N ASN A 30 -17.84 0.31 9.18
CA ASN A 30 -19.06 -0.44 8.85
C ASN A 30 -19.91 0.28 7.80
N LEU A 31 -19.98 1.61 7.83
CA LEU A 31 -20.66 2.36 6.78
C LEU A 31 -19.93 2.22 5.44
N ARG A 32 -18.60 2.36 5.44
CA ARG A 32 -17.79 2.22 4.21
C ARG A 32 -17.92 0.84 3.61
N LYS A 33 -17.89 -0.23 4.41
CA LYS A 33 -18.04 -1.61 3.93
C LYS A 33 -19.40 -1.81 3.26
N ASP A 34 -20.46 -1.25 3.85
CA ASP A 34 -21.83 -1.42 3.35
C ASP A 34 -22.03 -0.66 2.04
N VAL A 35 -21.49 0.55 1.93
CA VAL A 35 -21.48 1.32 0.67
C VAL A 35 -20.66 0.60 -0.39
N HIS A 36 -19.48 0.07 -0.02
CA HIS A 36 -18.62 -0.63 -0.97
C HIS A 36 -19.29 -1.91 -1.50
N TRP A 37 -19.91 -2.70 -0.63
CA TRP A 37 -20.61 -3.91 -1.06
C TRP A 37 -21.85 -3.61 -1.93
N LYS A 38 -22.65 -2.60 -1.56
CA LYS A 38 -23.95 -2.36 -2.21
C LYS A 38 -23.87 -1.45 -3.44
N CYS A 39 -23.08 -0.37 -3.37
CA CYS A 39 -23.13 0.71 -4.36
C CYS A 39 -21.97 0.66 -5.35
N TYR A 40 -20.80 0.17 -4.92
CA TYR A 40 -19.58 0.14 -5.73
C TYR A 40 -19.71 -0.67 -7.04
N PRO A 41 -20.26 -1.91 -7.05
CA PRO A 41 -20.38 -2.67 -8.30
C PRO A 41 -21.33 -2.01 -9.30
N ILE A 42 -22.44 -1.42 -8.83
CA ILE A 42 -23.43 -0.73 -9.67
C ILE A 42 -22.83 0.57 -10.23
N GLY A 43 -22.12 1.33 -9.40
CA GLY A 43 -21.46 2.57 -9.80
C GLY A 43 -20.35 2.35 -10.84
N ILE A 44 -19.49 1.36 -10.61
CA ILE A 44 -18.41 1.02 -11.55
C ILE A 44 -18.98 0.54 -12.88
N LEU A 45 -19.99 -0.34 -12.86
CA LEU A 45 -20.60 -0.85 -14.09
C LEU A 45 -21.17 0.28 -14.95
N SER A 46 -21.91 1.22 -14.34
CA SER A 46 -22.47 2.38 -15.05
C SER A 46 -21.37 3.25 -15.66
N LEU A 47 -20.29 3.51 -14.90
CA LEU A 47 -19.18 4.35 -15.35
C LEU A 47 -18.39 3.68 -16.48
N VAL A 48 -18.17 2.36 -16.42
CA VAL A 48 -17.51 1.59 -17.49
C VAL A 48 -18.39 1.57 -18.74
N CYS A 49 -19.70 1.31 -18.62
CA CYS A 49 -20.63 1.36 -19.75
C CYS A 49 -20.62 2.72 -20.43
N LYS A 50 -20.64 3.82 -19.65
CA LYS A 50 -20.53 5.17 -20.20
C LYS A 50 -19.25 5.36 -20.99
N ASN A 51 -18.10 5.01 -20.41
CA ASN A 51 -16.81 5.14 -21.12
C ASN A 51 -16.78 4.32 -22.41
N ILE A 52 -17.35 3.12 -22.44
CA ILE A 52 -17.40 2.30 -23.66
C ILE A 52 -18.26 2.95 -24.76
N VAL A 53 -19.36 3.61 -24.39
CA VAL A 53 -20.26 4.29 -25.34
C VAL A 53 -19.65 5.60 -25.86
N ASP A 54 -18.91 6.32 -25.04
CA ASP A 54 -18.27 7.60 -25.41
C ASP A 54 -17.00 7.41 -26.28
N ILE A 55 -16.47 6.18 -26.44
CA ILE A 55 -15.26 5.91 -27.22
C ILE A 55 -15.61 5.63 -28.69
N ASP A 56 -15.25 6.55 -29.58
CA ASP A 56 -15.41 6.39 -31.03
C ASP A 56 -14.48 5.30 -31.62
N ASN A 57 -13.29 5.10 -31.03
CA ASN A 57 -12.27 4.14 -31.47
C ASN A 57 -11.82 3.20 -30.34
N LEU A 58 -12.52 2.07 -30.19
CA LEU A 58 -12.25 1.06 -29.15
C LEU A 58 -10.82 0.50 -29.22
N THR A 59 -10.28 0.35 -30.43
CA THR A 59 -8.97 -0.27 -30.66
C THR A 59 -7.82 0.59 -30.14
N GLU A 60 -7.86 1.90 -30.36
CA GLU A 60 -6.81 2.82 -29.89
C GLU A 60 -6.81 2.92 -28.36
N THR A 61 -7.99 2.99 -27.75
CA THR A 61 -8.12 3.06 -26.29
C THR A 61 -7.69 1.76 -25.61
N ALA A 62 -8.09 0.61 -26.17
CA ALA A 62 -7.66 -0.70 -25.69
C ALA A 62 -6.13 -0.88 -25.80
N GLN A 63 -5.52 -0.40 -26.89
CA GLN A 63 -4.08 -0.40 -27.06
C GLN A 63 -3.38 0.49 -26.02
N ALA A 64 -3.90 1.69 -25.77
CA ALA A 64 -3.36 2.58 -24.74
C ALA A 64 -3.41 1.96 -23.34
N LEU A 65 -4.52 1.30 -22.99
CA LEU A 65 -4.67 0.57 -21.73
C LEU A 65 -3.72 -0.63 -21.64
N ALA A 66 -3.54 -1.38 -22.73
CA ALA A 66 -2.58 -2.48 -22.78
C ALA A 66 -1.14 -1.98 -22.59
N MET A 67 -0.77 -0.87 -23.24
CA MET A 67 0.53 -0.21 -23.06
C MET A 67 0.74 0.27 -21.63
N TYR A 68 -0.31 0.79 -20.98
CA TYR A 68 -0.27 1.15 -19.56
C TYR A 68 0.04 -0.06 -18.67
N VAL A 69 -0.67 -1.18 -18.83
CA VAL A 69 -0.45 -2.40 -18.05
C VAL A 69 0.98 -2.92 -18.24
N VAL A 70 1.45 -2.98 -19.48
CA VAL A 70 2.83 -3.40 -19.79
C VAL A 70 3.84 -2.47 -19.12
N THR A 71 3.63 -1.15 -19.17
CA THR A 71 4.55 -0.17 -18.55
C THR A 71 4.64 -0.36 -17.05
N VAL A 72 3.51 -0.57 -16.36
CA VAL A 72 3.48 -0.83 -14.91
C VAL A 72 4.21 -2.14 -14.59
N ILE A 73 3.91 -3.23 -15.30
CA ILE A 73 4.55 -4.53 -15.07
C ILE A 73 6.06 -4.42 -15.30
N CYS A 74 6.50 -3.81 -16.40
CA CYS A 74 7.92 -3.58 -16.69
C CYS A 74 8.58 -2.73 -15.59
N GLY A 75 7.93 -1.65 -15.14
CA GLY A 75 8.43 -0.80 -14.06
C GLY A 75 8.61 -1.57 -12.75
N LEU A 76 7.63 -2.38 -12.35
CA LEU A 76 7.70 -3.23 -11.17
C LEU A 76 8.76 -4.33 -11.30
N MET A 77 8.91 -4.93 -12.48
CA MET A 77 9.97 -5.93 -12.74
C MET A 77 11.37 -5.31 -12.65
N ILE A 78 11.58 -4.13 -13.23
CA ILE A 78 12.85 -3.40 -13.14
C ILE A 78 13.14 -3.02 -11.68
N HIS A 79 12.13 -2.53 -10.96
CA HIS A 79 12.29 -2.15 -9.56
C HIS A 79 12.65 -3.37 -8.69
N SER A 80 11.89 -4.47 -8.80
CA SER A 80 12.08 -5.68 -8.01
C SER A 80 13.33 -6.50 -8.35
N LEU A 81 13.74 -6.56 -9.61
CA LEU A 81 14.86 -7.39 -10.06
C LEU A 81 16.18 -6.64 -10.20
N LEU A 82 16.15 -5.32 -10.42
CA LEU A 82 17.36 -4.51 -10.57
C LEU A 82 17.56 -3.59 -9.37
N THR A 83 16.57 -2.77 -9.03
CA THR A 83 16.77 -1.71 -8.01
C THR A 83 17.00 -2.28 -6.62
N LEU A 84 16.13 -3.19 -6.15
CA LEU A 84 16.27 -3.80 -4.82
C LEU A 84 17.53 -4.69 -4.70
N PRO A 85 17.83 -5.60 -5.65
CA PRO A 85 19.04 -6.41 -5.60
C PRO A 85 20.33 -5.60 -5.69
N LEU A 86 20.35 -4.52 -6.48
CA LEU A 86 21.49 -3.61 -6.59
C LEU A 86 21.71 -2.85 -5.28
N LEU A 87 20.65 -2.30 -4.69
CA LEU A 87 20.73 -1.62 -3.39
C LEU A 87 21.23 -2.57 -2.30
N TYR A 88 20.71 -3.80 -2.28
CA TYR A 88 21.18 -4.85 -1.36
C TYR A 88 22.68 -5.12 -1.54
N PHE A 89 23.14 -5.26 -2.79
CA PHE A 89 24.54 -5.51 -3.10
C PHE A 89 25.45 -4.33 -2.67
N ILE A 90 25.02 -3.08 -2.89
CA ILE A 90 25.79 -1.89 -2.49
C ILE A 90 25.97 -1.83 -0.97
N VAL A 91 24.91 -2.12 -0.21
CA VAL A 91 24.90 -1.99 1.25
C VAL A 91 25.59 -3.18 1.93
N THR A 92 25.26 -4.41 1.52
CA THR A 92 25.72 -5.62 2.21
C THR A 92 26.96 -6.25 1.57
N ARG A 93 27.30 -5.89 0.32
CA ARG A 93 28.35 -6.50 -0.51
C ARG A 93 28.25 -8.03 -0.59
N LYS A 94 27.07 -8.60 -0.38
CA LYS A 94 26.77 -10.03 -0.50
C LYS A 94 25.98 -10.30 -1.76
N SER A 95 26.06 -11.53 -2.27
CA SER A 95 25.34 -11.92 -3.48
C SER A 95 23.81 -11.82 -3.27
N PRO A 96 23.10 -10.97 -4.03
CA PRO A 96 21.65 -10.81 -3.89
C PRO A 96 20.88 -12.05 -4.34
N PHE A 97 21.50 -12.90 -5.17
CA PHE A 97 20.87 -14.11 -5.67
C PHE A 97 20.56 -15.12 -4.56
N ALA A 98 21.49 -15.32 -3.61
CA ALA A 98 21.27 -16.21 -2.46
C ALA A 98 20.15 -15.70 -1.54
N TYR A 99 20.04 -14.38 -1.40
CA TYR A 99 18.95 -13.73 -0.67
C TYR A 99 17.60 -13.99 -1.34
N MET A 100 17.53 -13.76 -2.66
CA MET A 100 16.31 -13.95 -3.44
C MET A 100 15.83 -15.41 -3.41
N THR A 101 16.74 -16.39 -3.53
CA THR A 101 16.39 -17.82 -3.46
C THR A 101 15.81 -18.22 -2.11
N GLY A 102 16.35 -17.69 -1.00
CA GLY A 102 15.82 -17.96 0.34
C GLY A 102 14.45 -17.32 0.59
N MET A 103 14.09 -16.29 -0.19
CA MET A 103 12.81 -15.59 -0.12
C MET A 103 11.75 -16.04 -1.14
N LEU A 104 12.07 -16.99 -2.04
CA LEU A 104 11.16 -17.42 -3.11
C LEU A 104 9.76 -17.83 -2.60
N GLN A 105 9.68 -18.54 -1.47
CA GLN A 105 8.41 -18.96 -0.89
C GLN A 105 7.54 -17.77 -0.46
N ALA A 106 8.17 -16.72 0.10
CA ALA A 106 7.48 -15.49 0.48
C ALA A 106 7.02 -14.71 -0.76
N LEU A 107 7.86 -14.61 -1.80
CA LEU A 107 7.50 -13.98 -3.08
C LEU A 107 6.33 -14.70 -3.77
N ALA A 108 6.37 -16.03 -3.85
CA ALA A 108 5.29 -16.81 -4.44
C ALA A 108 3.96 -16.64 -3.69
N THR A 109 4.03 -16.63 -2.35
CA THR A 109 2.85 -16.37 -1.51
C THR A 109 2.33 -14.94 -1.71
N ALA A 110 3.23 -13.95 -1.85
CA ALA A 110 2.85 -12.56 -2.08
C ALA A 110 2.18 -12.35 -3.42
N PHE A 111 2.68 -13.00 -4.45
CA PHE A 111 2.04 -13.00 -5.75
C PHE A 111 0.66 -13.67 -5.73
N GLY A 112 0.52 -14.81 -5.05
CA GLY A 112 -0.75 -15.54 -4.99
C GLY A 112 -1.82 -14.90 -4.10
N THR A 113 -1.42 -14.25 -2.99
CA THR A 113 -2.35 -13.63 -2.03
C THR A 113 -2.62 -12.15 -2.32
N ALA A 114 -1.77 -11.50 -3.10
CA ALA A 114 -1.81 -10.06 -3.39
C ALA A 114 -1.94 -9.17 -2.12
N SER A 115 -1.46 -9.65 -0.96
CA SER A 115 -1.62 -8.97 0.32
C SER A 115 -0.35 -9.06 1.17
N SER A 116 0.25 -7.91 1.48
CA SER A 116 1.45 -7.81 2.32
C SER A 116 1.21 -8.31 3.76
N GLY A 117 -0.01 -8.15 4.27
CA GLY A 117 -0.38 -8.66 5.60
C GLY A 117 -0.52 -10.18 5.64
N ALA A 118 -1.03 -10.78 4.55
CA ALA A 118 -1.17 -12.23 4.44
C ALA A 118 0.18 -12.95 4.28
N THR A 119 1.21 -12.27 3.77
CA THR A 119 2.53 -12.84 3.47
C THR A 119 3.54 -12.70 4.61
N LEU A 120 3.26 -11.78 5.53
CA LEU A 120 4.06 -11.49 6.70
C LEU A 120 4.52 -12.76 7.47
N PRO A 121 3.64 -13.74 7.82
CA PRO A 121 4.09 -14.95 8.52
C PRO A 121 5.03 -15.85 7.70
N VAL A 122 4.84 -15.93 6.38
CA VAL A 122 5.72 -16.70 5.49
C VAL A 122 7.06 -16.00 5.33
N THR A 123 7.06 -14.67 5.31
CA THR A 123 8.26 -13.83 5.24
C THR A 123 9.11 -13.97 6.50
N PHE A 124 8.49 -14.04 7.68
CA PHE A 124 9.19 -14.33 8.93
C PHE A 124 9.95 -15.66 8.88
N ARG A 125 9.30 -16.73 8.44
CA ARG A 125 9.93 -18.05 8.32
C ARG A 125 11.08 -18.05 7.30
N ALA A 126 10.88 -17.44 6.14
CA ALA A 126 11.92 -17.33 5.12
C ALA A 126 13.18 -16.60 5.65
N LEU A 127 13.01 -15.52 6.42
CA LEU A 127 14.14 -14.74 6.94
C LEU A 127 14.83 -15.40 8.14
N GLU A 128 14.07 -16.02 9.05
CA GLU A 128 14.62 -16.68 10.25
C GLU A 128 15.23 -18.06 9.92
N GLU A 129 14.59 -18.86 9.07
CA GLU A 129 15.01 -20.25 8.77
C GLU A 129 15.95 -20.34 7.58
N ASN A 130 15.63 -19.71 6.44
CA ASN A 130 16.44 -19.84 5.22
C ASN A 130 17.64 -18.88 5.22
N LEU A 131 17.44 -17.63 5.67
CA LEU A 131 18.50 -16.61 5.68
C LEU A 131 19.21 -16.45 7.03
N LYS A 132 18.73 -17.11 8.09
CA LYS A 132 19.32 -17.11 9.44
C LYS A 132 19.56 -15.71 10.01
N ILE A 133 18.63 -14.78 9.77
CA ILE A 133 18.68 -13.41 10.29
C ILE A 133 18.22 -13.40 11.76
N ASP A 134 18.81 -12.52 12.57
CA ASP A 134 18.43 -12.38 13.98
C ASP A 134 16.96 -12.01 14.14
N ARG A 135 16.25 -12.82 14.93
CA ARG A 135 14.82 -12.71 15.22
C ARG A 135 14.43 -11.37 15.86
N ARG A 136 15.33 -10.72 16.60
CA ARG A 136 15.09 -9.40 17.20
C ARG A 136 14.98 -8.33 16.11
N VAL A 137 15.80 -8.43 15.05
CA VAL A 137 15.78 -7.48 13.93
C VAL A 137 14.55 -7.72 13.05
N THR A 138 14.25 -8.98 12.69
CA THR A 138 13.10 -9.31 11.84
C THR A 138 11.78 -8.87 12.47
N ARG A 139 11.58 -9.11 13.78
CA ARG A 139 10.34 -8.75 14.49
C ARG A 139 10.13 -7.26 14.69
N PHE A 140 11.18 -6.46 14.62
CA PHE A 140 11.06 -5.01 14.66
C PHE A 140 10.86 -4.44 13.24
N VAL A 141 11.68 -4.87 12.29
CA VAL A 141 11.73 -4.27 10.95
C VAL A 141 10.59 -4.75 10.05
N LEU A 142 10.18 -6.02 10.10
CA LEU A 142 9.15 -6.53 9.18
C LEU A 142 7.76 -5.93 9.40
N PRO A 143 7.24 -5.78 10.63
CA PRO A 143 5.91 -5.18 10.83
C PRO A 143 5.89 -3.69 10.49
N LEU A 144 6.96 -2.97 10.82
CA LEU A 144 7.13 -1.56 10.42
C LEU A 144 7.25 -1.44 8.90
N GLY A 145 8.08 -2.30 8.30
CA GLY A 145 8.28 -2.38 6.86
C GLY A 145 6.97 -2.67 6.12
N ALA A 146 6.23 -3.71 6.49
CA ALA A 146 4.97 -4.07 5.82
C ALA A 146 3.90 -2.96 5.84
N THR A 147 4.01 -2.01 6.76
CA THR A 147 3.11 -0.85 6.87
C THR A 147 3.64 0.37 6.12
N ILE A 148 4.95 0.59 6.10
CA ILE A 148 5.59 1.78 5.53
C ILE A 148 6.01 1.57 4.06
N THR A 149 6.40 0.35 3.68
CA THR A 149 6.91 0.06 2.33
C THR A 149 5.74 -0.10 1.37
N MET A 150 5.48 0.94 0.57
CA MET A 150 4.46 0.96 -0.48
C MET A 150 5.05 1.38 -1.84
N ASP A 151 6.23 0.87 -2.19
CA ASP A 151 6.94 1.25 -3.43
C ASP A 151 6.14 0.86 -4.68
N GLY A 152 5.55 -0.35 -4.67
CA GLY A 152 4.75 -0.84 -5.79
C GLY A 152 3.47 -0.02 -6.01
N THR A 153 2.79 0.37 -4.93
CA THR A 153 1.60 1.21 -4.99
C THR A 153 1.94 2.61 -5.48
N ALA A 154 3.02 3.21 -4.97
CA ALA A 154 3.46 4.53 -5.43
C ALA A 154 3.82 4.54 -6.92
N LEU A 155 4.47 3.48 -7.42
CA LEU A 155 4.77 3.35 -8.85
C LEU A 155 3.49 3.22 -9.69
N TYR A 156 2.56 2.34 -9.28
CA TYR A 156 1.28 2.19 -9.96
C TYR A 156 0.49 3.50 -10.01
N GLU A 157 0.37 4.19 -8.87
CA GLU A 157 -0.35 5.46 -8.78
C GLU A 157 0.29 6.55 -9.65
N ALA A 158 1.61 6.69 -9.63
CA ALA A 158 2.32 7.68 -10.45
C ALA A 158 2.11 7.43 -11.95
N VAL A 159 2.20 6.17 -12.40
CA VAL A 159 1.96 5.82 -13.81
C VAL A 159 0.49 6.01 -14.17
N ALA A 160 -0.45 5.72 -13.27
CA ALA A 160 -1.89 5.93 -13.49
C ALA A 160 -2.22 7.41 -13.70
N VAL A 161 -1.65 8.30 -12.89
CA VAL A 161 -1.84 9.75 -13.03
C VAL A 161 -1.30 10.25 -14.36
N ILE A 162 -0.10 9.81 -14.75
CA ILE A 162 0.49 10.16 -16.05
C ILE A 162 -0.39 9.65 -17.21
N PHE A 163 -0.90 8.42 -17.10
CA PHE A 163 -1.77 7.83 -18.12
C PHE A 163 -3.09 8.60 -18.29
N ILE A 164 -3.79 8.91 -17.19
CA ILE A 164 -5.04 9.69 -17.25
C ILE A 164 -4.77 11.06 -17.89
N ALA A 165 -3.67 11.70 -17.55
CA ALA A 165 -3.33 12.99 -18.15
C ALA A 165 -3.05 12.92 -19.65
N GLN A 166 -2.38 11.86 -20.11
CA GLN A 166 -2.16 11.61 -21.53
C GLN A 166 -3.48 11.40 -22.28
N LEU A 167 -4.44 10.68 -21.68
CA LEU A 167 -5.79 10.51 -22.27
C LEU A 167 -6.53 11.85 -22.44
N HIS A 168 -6.37 12.77 -21.50
CA HIS A 168 -7.01 14.10 -21.54
C HIS A 168 -6.16 15.19 -22.20
N ASN A 169 -5.01 14.84 -22.81
CA ASN A 169 -4.05 15.79 -23.40
C ASN A 169 -3.56 16.91 -22.44
N ILE A 170 -3.50 16.60 -21.14
CA ILE A 170 -3.00 17.52 -20.12
C ILE A 170 -1.49 17.30 -19.97
N LYS A 171 -0.70 18.37 -20.10
CA LYS A 171 0.74 18.33 -19.84
C LYS A 171 0.99 18.43 -18.33
N LEU A 172 1.29 17.32 -17.67
CA LEU A 172 1.75 17.39 -16.28
C LEU A 172 3.20 17.87 -16.18
N THR A 173 3.41 18.79 -15.27
CA THR A 173 4.74 19.18 -14.80
C THR A 173 5.16 18.28 -13.63
N LEU A 174 6.47 18.05 -13.44
CA LEU A 174 7.01 17.27 -12.31
C LEU A 174 6.51 17.76 -10.94
N LEU A 175 6.28 19.07 -10.80
CA LEU A 175 5.72 19.67 -9.58
C LEU A 175 4.29 19.21 -9.30
N GLU A 176 3.46 19.02 -10.32
CA GLU A 176 2.09 18.54 -10.16
C GLU A 176 2.08 17.07 -9.76
N LEU A 177 2.96 16.26 -10.35
CA LEU A 177 3.12 14.86 -9.96
C LEU A 177 3.59 14.73 -8.50
N LEU A 178 4.54 15.56 -8.07
CA LEU A 178 5.00 15.60 -6.67
C LEU A 178 3.90 16.09 -5.72
N THR A 179 3.12 17.09 -6.14
CA THR A 179 2.00 17.62 -5.34
C THR A 179 0.94 16.56 -5.13
N ILE A 180 0.54 15.84 -6.19
CA ILE A 180 -0.42 14.73 -6.11
C ILE A 180 0.12 13.64 -5.17
N ARG A 181 1.39 13.26 -5.31
CA ARG A 181 2.02 12.28 -4.42
C ARG A 181 2.05 12.75 -2.96
N SER A 182 2.30 14.02 -2.71
CA SER A 182 2.32 14.59 -1.36
C SER A 182 0.92 14.67 -0.74
N ALA A 183 -0.11 14.92 -1.55
CA ALA A 183 -1.50 14.97 -1.11
C ALA A 183 -2.07 13.58 -0.74
N GLN A 184 -1.51 12.51 -1.31
CA GLN A 184 -1.87 11.12 -0.98
C GLN A 184 -1.21 10.59 0.30
N GLN A 185 -0.25 11.31 0.89
CA GLN A 185 0.35 10.90 2.15
C GLN A 185 -0.62 11.27 3.29
N PRO A 186 -1.10 10.31 4.11
CA PRO A 186 -1.94 10.66 5.24
C PRO A 186 -1.13 11.56 6.19
N GLU A 187 -1.68 12.74 6.46
CA GLU A 187 -1.12 13.75 7.35
C GLU A 187 -1.09 13.22 8.80
N HIS A 188 -0.10 12.41 9.13
CA HIS A 188 0.27 12.15 10.52
C HIS A 188 1.43 13.08 10.86
N THR A 189 1.17 14.36 11.18
CA THR A 189 1.98 15.23 12.08
C THR A 189 1.61 16.73 12.01
N THR A 190 0.37 17.14 12.30
CA THR A 190 0.12 18.57 12.62
C THR A 190 -0.99 18.87 13.63
N LYS A 191 -1.18 18.02 14.66
CA LYS A 191 -2.04 18.36 15.82
C LYS A 191 -1.47 17.89 17.16
N GLN A 192 -0.23 18.29 17.48
CA GLN A 192 0.34 18.18 18.83
C GLN A 192 1.26 19.36 19.19
N ARG A 193 0.99 20.57 18.66
CA ARG A 193 1.59 21.82 19.15
C ARG A 193 0.63 22.98 18.94
N HIS A 194 -0.36 23.11 19.82
CA HIS A 194 -0.89 24.39 20.33
C HIS A 194 -2.08 24.06 21.24
N GLY A 195 -1.82 24.08 22.55
CA GLY A 195 -2.81 23.76 23.57
C GLY A 195 -2.22 23.55 24.96
N SER A 196 -1.18 24.31 25.33
CA SER A 196 -0.77 24.48 26.73
C SER A 196 -0.15 25.87 26.90
N SER A 197 -1.00 26.86 27.12
CA SER A 197 -0.72 28.09 27.84
C SER A 197 -2.04 28.62 28.35
#